data_AF-A0A837LC92-F1
#
_entry.id   AF-A0A837LC92-F1
#
_cell.length_a   1.000
_cell.length_b   1.000
_cell.length_c   1.000
_cell.angle_alpha   90.00
_cell.angle_beta   90.00
_cell.angle_gamma   90.00
#
_symmetry.space_group_name_H-M   'P 1'
#
loop_
_entity.id
_entity.type
_entity.pdbx_description
1 polymer ?
#
loop_
_entity_poly.entity_id
_entity_poly.type
_entity_poly.pdbx_seq_one_letter_code
_entity_poly.pdbx_strand_id
1 'polypeptide(L)' 'MKKIYRQQLEETLRVSPKTLERIVAAGKVPKPDGRDIRGHYWFMTPQLKKTIAAQKRPER' A
#
# COMPACT_ATOMS: atom_id res chain seq x y z
N MET A 1 3.28 -6.82 -14.90
CA MET A 1 3.36 -5.87 -13.76
C MET A 1 3.39 -6.66 -12.45
N LYS A 2 4.23 -6.29 -11.49
CA LYS A 2 4.33 -7.01 -10.19
C LYS A 2 3.17 -6.61 -9.29
N LYS A 3 2.44 -7.59 -8.74
CA LYS A 3 1.41 -7.38 -7.71
C LYS A 3 2.08 -7.29 -6.33
N ILE A 4 1.54 -6.46 -5.45
CA ILE A 4 1.83 -6.45 -4.01
C ILE A 4 0.50 -6.68 -3.27
N TYR A 5 0.48 -7.68 -2.39
CA TYR A 5 -0.71 -7.99 -1.61
C TYR A 5 -0.78 -7.12 -0.35
N ARG A 6 -1.96 -7.03 0.25
CA ARG A 6 -2.21 -6.27 1.48
C ARG A 6 -1.14 -6.52 2.55
N GLN A 7 -0.87 -7.77 2.92
CA GLN A 7 0.16 -8.11 3.92
C GLN A 7 1.54 -7.57 3.55
N GLN A 8 1.98 -7.76 2.31
CA GLN A 8 3.29 -7.25 1.87
C GLN A 8 3.34 -5.73 1.86
N LEU A 9 2.22 -5.07 1.54
CA LEU A 9 2.13 -3.61 1.58
C LEU A 9 2.18 -3.08 3.02
N GLU A 10 1.52 -3.76 3.95
CA GLU A 10 1.57 -3.49 5.40
C GLU A 10 3.02 -3.59 5.92
N GLU A 11 3.73 -4.67 5.60
CA GLU A 11 5.14 -4.85 5.96
C GLU A 11 6.04 -3.80 5.31
N THR A 12 5.81 -3.49 4.03
CA THR A 12 6.62 -2.52 3.29
C THR A 12 6.49 -1.11 3.87
N LEU A 13 5.27 -0.75 4.28
CA LEU A 13 4.95 0.54 4.89
C LEU A 13 5.20 0.55 6.41
N ARG A 14 5.49 -0.60 7.03
CA ARG A 14 5.61 -0.80 8.48
C ARG A 14 4.38 -0.27 9.24
N VAL A 15 3.19 -0.54 8.72
CA VAL A 15 1.91 -0.10 9.32
C VAL A 15 1.03 -1.28 9.67
N SER A 16 0.20 -1.14 10.70
CA SER A 16 -0.83 -2.13 11.03
C SER A 16 -1.94 -2.17 9.97
N PRO A 17 -2.69 -3.28 9.87
CA PRO A 17 -3.79 -3.41 8.90
C PRO A 17 -4.85 -2.31 9.00
N LYS A 18 -5.21 -1.91 10.22
CA LYS A 18 -6.15 -0.79 10.46
C LYS A 18 -5.57 0.55 9.98
N THR A 19 -4.27 0.76 10.18
CA THR A 19 -3.59 1.98 9.72
C THR A 19 -3.52 2.02 8.20
N LEU A 20 -3.25 0.88 7.54
CA LEU A 20 -3.31 0.78 6.08
C LEU A 20 -4.70 1.16 5.56
N GLU A 21 -5.77 0.67 6.18
CA GLU A 21 -7.14 1.04 5.78
C GLU A 21 -7.41 2.54 5.96
N ARG A 22 -6.93 3.15 7.05
CA ARG A 22 -7.07 4.60 7.26
C ARG A 22 -6.31 5.42 6.22
N ILE A 23 -5.08 5.05 5.86
CA ILE A 23 -4.30 5.81 4.85
C ILE A 23 -4.83 5.59 3.43
N VAL A 24 -5.41 4.41 3.13
CA VAL A 24 -6.12 4.18 1.87
C VAL A 24 -7.41 4.99 1.81
N ALA A 25 -8.20 5.01 2.90
CA ALA A 25 -9.41 5.82 3.00
C ALA A 25 -9.10 7.33 2.92
N ALA A 26 -7.97 7.77 3.48
CA ALA A 26 -7.49 9.14 3.40
C ALA A 26 -6.89 9.50 2.02
N GLY A 27 -6.84 8.57 1.06
CA GLY A 27 -6.27 8.81 -0.28
C GLY A 27 -4.75 8.94 -0.30
N LYS A 28 -4.04 8.66 0.80
CA LYS A 28 -2.57 8.67 0.86
C LYS A 28 -1.98 7.47 0.13
N VAL A 29 -2.67 6.34 0.14
CA VAL A 29 -2.35 5.14 -0.65
C VAL A 29 -3.52 4.89 -1.62
N PRO A 30 -3.26 4.53 -2.88
CA PRO A 30 -4.33 4.23 -3.82
C PRO A 30 -5.20 3.08 -3.32
N LYS A 31 -6.46 3.03 -3.77
CA LYS A 31 -7.35 1.90 -3.53
C LYS A 31 -6.76 0.62 -4.15
N PRO A 32 -7.07 -0.57 -3.61
CA PRO A 32 -6.63 -1.82 -4.21
C PRO A 32 -7.12 -1.94 -5.65
N ASP A 33 -6.24 -2.37 -6.54
CA ASP A 33 -6.55 -2.59 -7.96
C ASP A 33 -7.51 -3.78 -8.14
N GLY A 34 -7.51 -4.73 -7.20
CA GLY A 34 -8.45 -5.84 -7.20
C GLY A 34 -8.35 -6.73 -5.96
N ARG A 35 -9.12 -7.82 -5.99
CA ARG A 35 -9.14 -8.84 -4.95
C ARG A 35 -8.98 -10.22 -5.58
N ASP A 36 -8.07 -11.02 -5.04
CA ASP A 36 -7.84 -12.42 -5.41
C ASP A 36 -8.08 -13.31 -4.17
N ILE A 37 -7.88 -14.64 -4.31
CA ILE A 37 -8.00 -15.60 -3.19
C ILE A 37 -7.09 -15.28 -2.00
N ARG A 38 -6.00 -14.55 -2.24
CA ARG A 38 -5.04 -14.09 -1.22
C ARG A 38 -5.43 -12.75 -0.57
N GLY A 39 -6.54 -12.15 -0.99
CA GLY A 39 -7.02 -10.85 -0.52
C GLY A 39 -6.79 -9.72 -1.52
N HIS A 40 -6.86 -8.49 -1.02
CA HIS A 40 -6.66 -7.28 -1.81
C HIS A 40 -5.22 -7.17 -2.31
N TYR A 41 -5.07 -6.76 -3.57
CA TYR A 41 -3.78 -6.53 -4.21
C TYR A 41 -3.72 -5.17 -4.89
N TRP A 42 -2.50 -4.69 -5.05
CA TRP A 42 -2.16 -3.50 -5.83
C TRP A 42 -1.14 -3.87 -6.90
N PHE A 43 -1.20 -3.20 -8.05
CA PHE A 43 -0.11 -3.22 -9.01
C PHE A 43 0.99 -2.26 -8.57
N MET A 44 2.25 -2.69 -8.67
CA MET A 44 3.40 -1.82 -8.41
C MET A 44 3.59 -0.80 -9.53
N THR A 45 2.68 0.17 -9.61
CA THR A 45 2.77 1.31 -10.51
C THR A 45 3.85 2.28 -10.02
N PRO A 46 4.41 3.13 -10.90
CA PRO A 46 5.34 4.19 -10.48
C PRO A 46 4.76 5.11 -9.40
N GLN A 47 3.44 5.36 -9.44
CA GLN A 47 2.74 6.15 -8.44
C GLN A 47 2.74 5.46 -7.07
N LEU A 48 2.36 4.19 -7.00
CA LEU A 48 2.39 3.44 -5.74
C LEU A 48 3.80 3.34 -5.16
N LYS A 49 4.82 3.14 -6.02
CA LYS A 49 6.23 3.15 -5.59
C LYS A 49 6.63 4.48 -4.98
N LYS A 50 6.24 5.62 -5.58
CA LYS A 50 6.47 6.95 -5.02
C LYS A 50 5.78 7.13 -3.68
N THR A 51 4.53 6.70 -3.55
CA THR A 51 3.78 6.73 -2.28
C THR A 51 4.48 5.93 -1.19
N ILE A 52 4.90 4.70 -1.50
CA ILE A 52 5.63 3.85 -0.55
C ILE A 52 6.94 4.51 -0.12
N ALA A 53 7.69 5.08 -1.07
CA ALA A 53 8.95 5.78 -0.77
C ALA A 53 8.72 7.04 0.07
N ALA A 54 7.65 7.79 -0.18
CA ALA A 54 7.27 8.97 0.60
C ALA A 54 6.91 8.60 2.04
N GLN A 55 6.12 7.54 2.25
CA GLN A 55 5.79 7.06 3.60
C GLN A 55 6.99 6.48 4.36
N LYS A 56 7.96 5.87 3.66
CA LYS A 56 9.20 5.36 4.28
C LYS A 56 10.13 6.47 4.80
N ARG A 57 9.96 7.71 4.34
CA ARG A 57 10.68 8.88 4.87
C ARG A 57 9.73 9.60 5.84
N PRO A 58 9.67 9.21 7.13
CA PRO A 58 9.22 10.17 8.12
C PRO A 58 10.19 11.35 8.06
N GLU A 59 9.63 12.57 7.99
CA GLU A 59 10.44 13.79 8.09
C GLU A 59 11.33 13.72 9.34
N ARG A 60 12.53 14.26 9.15
CA ARG A 60 13.77 14.08 9.90
C ARG A 60 13.71 14.53 11.35
#